data_AF-A0AAN7JS24-F1
#
_entry.id   AF-A0AAN7JS24-F1
#
_cell.length_a   1.000
_cell.length_b   1.000
_cell.length_c   1.000
_cell.angle_alpha   90.00
_cell.angle_beta   90.00
_cell.angle_gamma   90.00
#
_symmetry.space_group_name_H-M   'P 1'
#
loop_
_entity.id
_entity.type
_entity.pdbx_description
1 polymer ?
#
loop_
_entity_poly.entity_id
_entity_poly.type
_entity_poly.pdbx_seq_one_letter_code
_entity_poly.pdbx_strand_id
1 'polypeptide(L)'
;MDPNLKSHPVLSYVMSRLPSMGPRYAPPTPKGGAGADADAAGGSRPSDFVEINIHQHSDPSTSSSPPSQIVDQMPHLAHPQLFASMADVVSDVSQIRAVLRTLGDRPDHEAVDEARSKIAEIDSNLAKNLQEIMISPRPSDMDQLEWRSHLTEKENRCRKDANKEKDRYKAIISHDKLHDAYEMMVKEAEEKLVRMYERATVDSQSQADGGTEEVNEEVNEEANEEVVGVLRDGLGSEALERVDLSGKRLRILPEAFGKIQSLVVLNLSKNQLEALPDSVAGLENLEELNASSNLLVSLPDSFGLLQKLKYLNVSGNKLTSLPDSICHCKSLVELDVSFNNLTYLPTNIGHGMPYLKRLSIQLNKIRSLPTSICELSSLTHLDAHFNELRGLPHAIGYLTNLENLNLSSNFSDLIELPETFGDLMNLRELDLSNNQIHALPNTFGRLDNLVKLNLEHNPLVVPPPEILKGGAEAVKIFMSKRWLDILVETERKNMLEQQESTQTGWLTRSTSWLKDVSVSVSGYLSSPRAPMDSPRVPMDPYLNQQL
;
A
#
# COMPACT_ATOMS: atom_id res chain seq x y z
N MET A 1 -9.42 7.06 -19.45
CA MET A 1 -8.29 6.13 -19.63
C MET A 1 -8.66 5.09 -20.65
N ASP A 2 -8.08 5.23 -21.85
CA ASP A 2 -7.91 4.11 -22.77
C ASP A 2 -6.98 3.07 -22.14
N PRO A 3 -7.13 1.78 -22.47
CA PRO A 3 -6.17 0.75 -22.05
C PRO A 3 -4.77 1.06 -22.58
N ASN A 4 -3.75 0.80 -21.76
CA ASN A 4 -2.36 0.93 -22.19
C ASN A 4 -2.06 -0.10 -23.29
N LEU A 5 -1.78 0.42 -24.50
CA LEU A 5 -1.50 -0.35 -25.72
C LEU A 5 -0.36 -1.37 -25.55
N LYS A 6 0.55 -1.18 -24.59
CA LYS A 6 1.66 -2.09 -24.33
C LYS A 6 1.32 -3.27 -23.41
N SER A 7 0.30 -3.17 -22.55
CA SER A 7 -0.02 -4.24 -21.59
C SER A 7 -1.27 -5.05 -21.95
N HIS A 8 -2.26 -4.46 -22.64
CA HIS A 8 -3.47 -5.19 -23.06
C HIS A 8 -3.83 -4.88 -24.53
N PRO A 9 -3.05 -5.38 -25.51
CA PRO A 9 -3.22 -5.03 -26.92
C PRO A 9 -4.56 -5.52 -27.51
N VAL A 10 -5.01 -6.71 -27.11
CA VAL A 10 -6.30 -7.30 -27.53
C VAL A 10 -7.49 -6.43 -27.07
N LEU A 11 -7.51 -6.05 -25.79
CA LEU A 11 -8.54 -5.19 -25.21
C LEU A 11 -8.56 -3.81 -25.89
N SER A 12 -7.37 -3.23 -26.11
CA SER A 12 -7.20 -1.93 -26.77
C SER A 12 -7.75 -1.93 -28.20
N TYR A 13 -7.46 -2.98 -28.98
CA TYR A 13 -7.97 -3.11 -30.33
C TYR A 13 -9.50 -3.21 -30.38
N VAL A 14 -10.11 -4.06 -29.55
CA VAL A 14 -11.56 -4.25 -29.55
C VAL A 14 -12.28 -2.99 -29.06
N MET A 15 -11.77 -2.30 -28.04
CA MET A 15 -12.33 -1.01 -27.60
C MET A 15 -12.28 0.06 -28.71
N SER A 16 -11.19 0.11 -29.51
CA SER A 16 -11.07 1.06 -30.64
C SER A 16 -12.07 0.84 -31.79
N ARG A 17 -12.75 -0.33 -31.80
CA ARG A 17 -13.71 -0.75 -32.83
C ARG A 17 -15.17 -0.72 -32.36
N LEU A 18 -15.43 -0.51 -31.07
CA LEU A 18 -16.77 -0.42 -30.51
C LEU A 18 -17.34 1.01 -30.67
N PRO A 19 -18.54 1.20 -31.23
CA PRO A 19 -19.21 2.50 -31.19
C PRO A 19 -19.58 2.85 -29.75
N SER A 20 -19.42 4.12 -29.35
CA SER A 20 -19.71 4.57 -27.98
C SER A 20 -21.21 4.44 -27.64
N MET A 21 -21.57 3.34 -26.98
CA MET A 21 -22.94 3.06 -26.56
C MET A 21 -23.26 3.79 -25.24
N GLY A 22 -24.18 4.75 -25.30
CA GLY A 22 -24.77 5.36 -24.09
C GLY A 22 -25.66 4.38 -23.31
N PRO A 23 -25.97 4.67 -22.03
CA PRO A 23 -26.64 3.74 -21.12
C PRO A 23 -28.08 3.44 -21.56
N ARG A 24 -28.48 2.16 -21.56
CA ARG A 24 -29.85 1.71 -21.81
C ARG A 24 -30.60 1.45 -20.49
N TYR A 25 -31.86 1.87 -20.45
CA TYR A 25 -32.76 1.75 -19.30
C TYR A 25 -33.25 0.31 -19.03
N ALA A 26 -33.72 0.11 -17.80
CA ALA A 26 -34.15 -1.16 -17.17
C ALA A 26 -35.48 -1.76 -17.74
N PRO A 27 -35.77 -3.06 -17.49
CA PRO A 27 -36.93 -3.76 -18.06
C PRO A 27 -38.27 -3.52 -17.32
N PRO A 28 -39.43 -3.81 -17.95
CA PRO A 28 -40.74 -3.45 -17.43
C PRO A 28 -41.35 -4.49 -16.47
N THR A 29 -42.12 -4.02 -15.49
CA THR A 29 -43.01 -4.83 -14.64
C THR A 29 -44.44 -4.91 -15.20
N PRO A 30 -45.16 -6.04 -15.08
CA PRO A 30 -46.53 -6.16 -15.56
C PRO A 30 -47.56 -5.75 -14.50
N LYS A 31 -48.62 -5.04 -14.90
CA LYS A 31 -49.92 -5.03 -14.20
C LYS A 31 -51.05 -5.06 -15.21
N GLY A 32 -51.98 -5.99 -15.02
CA GLY A 32 -53.29 -5.97 -15.66
C GLY A 32 -54.35 -5.38 -14.73
N GLY A 33 -55.55 -5.16 -15.26
CA GLY A 33 -56.74 -4.80 -14.47
C GLY A 33 -57.33 -3.43 -14.80
N ALA A 34 -58.55 -3.46 -15.33
CA ALA A 34 -59.47 -2.33 -15.57
C ALA A 34 -59.64 -1.36 -14.37
N GLY A 35 -60.13 -0.13 -14.53
CA GLY A 35 -60.58 0.58 -15.74
C GLY A 35 -61.60 1.68 -15.39
N ALA A 36 -62.06 2.40 -16.42
CA ALA A 36 -63.18 3.36 -16.44
C ALA A 36 -63.03 4.76 -15.81
N ASP A 37 -63.63 5.70 -16.55
CA ASP A 37 -64.22 7.00 -16.20
C ASP A 37 -63.37 8.28 -16.03
N ALA A 38 -64.07 9.40 -16.25
CA ALA A 38 -63.55 10.61 -16.89
C ALA A 38 -63.75 11.90 -16.06
N ASP A 39 -63.33 13.00 -16.69
CA ASP A 39 -63.75 14.40 -16.51
C ASP A 39 -63.04 15.37 -15.54
N ALA A 40 -63.06 16.62 -16.02
CA ALA A 40 -62.96 17.90 -15.32
C ALA A 40 -61.59 18.42 -14.78
N ALA A 41 -60.93 19.18 -15.65
CA ALA A 41 -60.51 20.58 -15.46
C ALA A 41 -60.04 21.12 -14.07
N GLY A 42 -58.89 21.82 -14.08
CA GLY A 42 -58.71 23.04 -13.29
C GLY A 42 -57.35 23.29 -12.63
N GLY A 43 -56.70 24.39 -13.01
CA GLY A 43 -56.04 25.29 -12.03
C GLY A 43 -54.56 25.08 -11.66
N SER A 44 -53.75 26.07 -12.05
CA SER A 44 -52.74 26.72 -11.19
C SER A 44 -51.51 25.94 -10.70
N ARG A 45 -50.39 26.13 -11.40
CA ARG A 45 -49.03 26.11 -10.82
C ARG A 45 -48.58 27.54 -10.50
N PRO A 46 -47.89 27.78 -9.37
CA PRO A 46 -46.84 28.79 -9.29
C PRO A 46 -45.45 28.17 -9.57
N SER A 47 -44.59 28.96 -10.21
CA SER A 47 -43.16 28.71 -10.38
C SER A 47 -42.39 29.07 -9.12
N ASP A 48 -41.24 28.43 -8.90
CA ASP A 48 -39.99 29.07 -8.46
C ASP A 48 -38.85 28.04 -8.45
N PHE A 49 -37.99 28.08 -9.46
CA PHE A 49 -36.59 27.64 -9.36
C PHE A 49 -35.77 28.35 -10.44
N VAL A 50 -34.65 28.93 -10.03
CA VAL A 50 -33.81 29.82 -10.84
C VAL A 50 -32.88 29.03 -11.76
N GLU A 51 -32.83 29.41 -13.03
CA GLU A 51 -31.87 28.87 -14.00
C GLU A 51 -30.44 29.34 -13.68
N ILE A 52 -29.47 28.41 -13.75
CA ILE A 52 -28.08 28.77 -14.06
C ILE A 52 -27.68 28.02 -15.32
N ASN A 53 -27.26 28.80 -16.32
CA ASN A 53 -27.07 28.44 -17.71
C ASN A 53 -25.63 27.92 -17.93
N ILE A 54 -25.48 26.72 -18.50
CA ILE A 54 -24.18 26.21 -18.97
C ILE A 54 -24.26 26.07 -20.50
N HIS A 55 -23.28 26.65 -21.19
CA HIS A 55 -23.31 26.85 -22.64
C HIS A 55 -23.31 25.57 -23.47
N GLN A 56 -24.04 25.63 -24.58
CA GLN A 56 -24.03 24.65 -25.65
C GLN A 56 -22.69 24.69 -26.40
N HIS A 57 -22.06 23.53 -26.60
CA HIS A 57 -21.06 23.33 -27.65
C HIS A 57 -21.71 22.77 -28.92
N SER A 58 -21.20 23.20 -30.07
CA SER A 58 -21.70 22.86 -31.40
C SER A 58 -21.07 21.57 -31.96
N ASP A 59 -21.83 20.83 -32.77
CA ASP A 59 -21.42 19.70 -33.62
C ASP A 59 -20.39 20.10 -34.72
N PRO A 60 -19.89 19.17 -35.56
CA PRO A 60 -19.20 17.91 -35.25
C PRO A 60 -17.93 17.71 -36.13
N SER A 61 -17.44 16.46 -36.22
CA SER A 61 -16.50 15.93 -37.23
C SER A 61 -14.98 16.13 -37.05
N THR A 62 -14.32 15.05 -36.61
CA THR A 62 -13.03 14.60 -37.18
C THR A 62 -12.96 13.08 -37.06
N SER A 63 -12.61 12.41 -38.16
CA SER A 63 -12.42 10.96 -38.23
C SER A 63 -11.08 10.53 -37.63
N SER A 64 -11.07 9.49 -36.79
CA SER A 64 -9.86 8.73 -36.48
C SER A 64 -9.89 7.35 -37.15
N SER A 65 -8.88 7.07 -37.96
CA SER A 65 -8.59 5.73 -38.50
C SER A 65 -7.94 4.86 -37.41
N PRO A 66 -8.13 3.53 -37.42
CA PRO A 66 -7.55 2.66 -36.39
C PRO A 66 -6.01 2.56 -36.52
N PRO A 67 -5.29 2.26 -35.44
CA PRO A 67 -3.84 2.02 -35.48
C PRO A 67 -3.54 0.72 -36.25
N SER A 68 -3.02 0.86 -37.47
CA SER A 68 -2.71 -0.26 -38.38
C SER A 68 -1.76 -1.31 -37.77
N GLN A 69 -0.84 -0.88 -36.89
CA GLN A 69 0.19 -1.73 -36.27
C GLN A 69 -0.35 -2.94 -35.51
N ILE A 70 -1.58 -2.91 -34.96
CA ILE A 70 -2.13 -4.04 -34.19
C ILE A 70 -2.71 -5.12 -35.12
N VAL A 71 -3.28 -4.72 -36.26
CA VAL A 71 -3.84 -5.66 -37.24
C VAL A 71 -2.71 -6.50 -37.88
N ASP A 72 -1.57 -5.88 -38.13
CA ASP A 72 -0.37 -6.55 -38.66
C ASP A 72 0.26 -7.53 -37.65
N GLN A 73 0.05 -7.32 -36.33
CA GLN A 73 0.52 -8.21 -35.27
C GLN A 73 -0.47 -9.32 -34.90
N MET A 74 -1.77 -9.11 -35.12
CA MET A 74 -2.83 -10.04 -34.69
C MET A 74 -3.91 -10.20 -35.78
N PRO A 75 -3.65 -10.92 -36.88
CA PRO A 75 -4.50 -10.95 -38.07
C PRO A 75 -5.91 -11.50 -37.82
N HIS A 76 -6.06 -12.46 -36.89
CA HIS A 76 -7.35 -13.10 -36.60
C HIS A 76 -8.37 -12.19 -35.89
N LEU A 77 -7.96 -11.05 -35.33
CA LEU A 77 -8.88 -10.04 -34.74
C LEU A 77 -9.79 -9.37 -35.79
N ALA A 78 -9.57 -9.61 -37.08
CA ALA A 78 -10.44 -9.14 -38.16
C ALA A 78 -11.69 -10.03 -38.39
N HIS A 79 -11.76 -11.24 -37.80
CA HIS A 79 -12.90 -12.14 -38.01
C HIS A 79 -14.17 -11.68 -37.27
N PRO A 80 -15.32 -11.46 -37.96
CA PRO A 80 -16.51 -10.87 -37.34
C PRO A 80 -17.11 -11.68 -36.18
N GLN A 81 -17.03 -13.01 -36.23
CA GLN A 81 -17.58 -13.89 -35.18
C GLN A 81 -16.73 -13.86 -33.91
N LEU A 82 -15.40 -13.89 -34.05
CA LEU A 82 -14.48 -13.72 -32.93
C LEU A 82 -14.67 -12.32 -32.31
N PHE A 83 -14.69 -11.27 -33.13
CA PHE A 83 -14.93 -9.91 -32.68
C PHE A 83 -16.24 -9.76 -31.89
N ALA A 84 -17.34 -10.36 -32.36
CA ALA A 84 -18.62 -10.36 -31.64
C ALA A 84 -18.52 -11.07 -30.27
N SER A 85 -17.86 -12.23 -30.21
CA SER A 85 -17.67 -12.97 -28.94
C SER A 85 -16.80 -12.23 -27.91
N MET A 86 -15.85 -11.41 -28.39
CA MET A 86 -14.97 -10.61 -27.55
C MET A 86 -15.62 -9.28 -27.14
N ALA A 87 -16.53 -8.73 -27.95
CA ALA A 87 -17.23 -7.47 -27.67
C ALA A 87 -18.00 -7.52 -26.34
N ASP A 88 -18.66 -8.64 -26.04
CA ASP A 88 -19.38 -8.84 -24.76
C ASP A 88 -18.41 -8.82 -23.56
N VAL A 89 -17.31 -9.56 -23.63
CA VAL A 89 -16.31 -9.61 -22.56
C VAL A 89 -15.58 -8.25 -22.40
N VAL A 90 -15.38 -7.50 -23.49
CA VAL A 90 -14.84 -6.12 -23.42
C VAL A 90 -15.86 -5.15 -22.83
N SER A 91 -17.16 -5.33 -23.12
CA SER A 91 -18.22 -4.59 -22.43
C SER A 91 -18.16 -4.87 -20.93
N ASP A 92 -18.09 -6.13 -20.50
CA ASP A 92 -17.96 -6.51 -19.09
C ASP A 92 -16.73 -5.88 -18.42
N VAL A 93 -15.54 -5.98 -19.03
CA VAL A 93 -14.31 -5.32 -18.54
C VAL A 93 -14.49 -3.81 -18.43
N SER A 94 -15.15 -3.18 -19.41
CA SER A 94 -15.39 -1.73 -19.39
C SER A 94 -16.36 -1.31 -18.28
N GLN A 95 -17.38 -2.13 -17.99
CA GLN A 95 -18.34 -1.92 -16.91
C GLN A 95 -17.67 -2.11 -15.54
N ILE A 96 -16.90 -3.18 -15.34
CA ILE A 96 -16.17 -3.42 -14.08
C ILE A 96 -15.18 -2.29 -13.82
N ARG A 97 -14.43 -1.85 -14.83
CA ARG A 97 -13.52 -0.69 -14.72
C ARG A 97 -14.27 0.64 -14.49
N ALA A 98 -15.50 0.78 -14.96
CA ALA A 98 -16.34 1.93 -14.62
C ALA A 98 -16.81 1.88 -13.15
N VAL A 99 -17.20 0.70 -12.64
CA VAL A 99 -17.56 0.49 -11.24
C VAL A 99 -16.37 0.78 -10.31
N LEU A 100 -15.18 0.28 -10.63
CA LEU A 100 -13.94 0.59 -9.91
C LEU A 100 -13.67 2.11 -9.82
N ARG A 101 -13.95 2.88 -10.89
CA ARG A 101 -13.84 4.35 -10.84
C ARG A 101 -14.91 5.01 -9.96
N THR A 102 -16.12 4.46 -9.90
CA THR A 102 -17.18 4.98 -9.01
C THR A 102 -16.97 4.63 -7.53
N LEU A 103 -16.15 3.61 -7.25
CA LEU A 103 -15.80 3.21 -5.90
C LEU A 103 -14.87 4.21 -5.20
N GLY A 104 -14.02 4.87 -5.98
CA GLY A 104 -12.99 5.78 -5.49
C GLY A 104 -11.64 5.07 -5.33
N ASP A 105 -10.78 5.63 -4.49
CA ASP A 105 -9.48 5.05 -4.21
C ASP A 105 -9.57 3.87 -3.24
N ARG A 106 -8.80 2.81 -3.55
CA ARG A 106 -8.65 1.64 -2.67
C ARG A 106 -8.04 2.11 -1.34
N PRO A 107 -8.59 1.71 -0.18
CA PRO A 107 -7.95 1.94 1.11
C PRO A 107 -6.52 1.39 1.11
N ASP A 108 -5.58 2.07 1.75
CA ASP A 108 -4.26 1.49 1.99
C ASP A 108 -4.33 0.33 2.99
N HIS A 109 -3.31 -0.53 2.96
CA HIS A 109 -3.25 -1.71 3.83
C HIS A 109 -3.22 -1.32 5.32
N GLU A 110 -2.66 -0.15 5.64
CA GLU A 110 -2.53 0.33 7.00
C GLU A 110 -3.88 0.69 7.63
N ALA A 111 -4.74 1.41 6.91
CA ALA A 111 -6.11 1.69 7.32
C ALA A 111 -6.95 0.42 7.44
N VAL A 112 -6.70 -0.60 6.61
CA VAL A 112 -7.35 -1.91 6.69
C VAL A 112 -6.93 -2.67 7.96
N ASP A 113 -5.65 -2.65 8.32
CA ASP A 113 -5.14 -3.26 9.55
C ASP A 113 -5.54 -2.50 10.80
N GLU A 114 -5.51 -1.16 10.79
CA GLU A 114 -6.02 -0.34 11.89
C GLU A 114 -7.51 -0.64 12.11
N ALA A 115 -8.31 -0.75 11.04
CA ALA A 115 -9.71 -1.13 11.14
C ALA A 115 -9.90 -2.53 11.76
N ARG A 116 -9.04 -3.52 11.44
CA ARG A 116 -9.07 -4.85 12.08
C ARG A 116 -8.70 -4.75 13.56
N SER A 117 -7.65 -4.01 13.89
CA SER A 117 -7.15 -3.79 15.25
C SER A 117 -8.22 -3.11 16.13
N LYS A 118 -8.88 -2.06 15.61
CA LYS A 118 -9.98 -1.36 16.29
C LYS A 118 -11.20 -2.26 16.51
N ILE A 119 -11.54 -3.13 15.57
CA ILE A 119 -12.61 -4.13 15.77
C ILE A 119 -12.24 -5.08 16.94
N ALA A 120 -10.99 -5.56 17.00
CA ALA A 120 -10.52 -6.43 18.07
C ALA A 120 -10.49 -5.71 19.44
N GLU A 121 -10.12 -4.44 19.48
CA GLU A 121 -10.18 -3.59 20.68
C GLU A 121 -11.63 -3.45 21.19
N ILE A 122 -12.58 -3.17 20.29
CA ILE A 122 -14.01 -3.08 20.63
C ILE A 122 -14.55 -4.44 21.11
N ASP A 123 -14.11 -5.56 20.52
CA ASP A 123 -14.47 -6.90 21.00
C ASP A 123 -13.92 -7.19 22.41
N SER A 124 -12.68 -6.80 22.69
CA SER A 124 -12.07 -6.93 24.03
C SER A 124 -12.84 -6.10 25.07
N ASN A 125 -13.20 -4.86 24.73
CA ASN A 125 -13.94 -3.96 25.62
C ASN A 125 -15.40 -4.42 25.81
N LEU A 126 -16.06 -4.92 24.76
CA LEU A 126 -17.37 -5.55 24.86
C LEU A 126 -17.34 -6.77 25.80
N ALA A 127 -16.33 -7.64 25.69
CA ALA A 127 -16.19 -8.80 26.56
C ALA A 127 -16.05 -8.41 28.06
N LYS A 128 -15.23 -7.40 28.37
CA LYS A 128 -15.09 -6.85 29.73
C LYS A 128 -16.41 -6.29 30.25
N ASN A 129 -17.10 -5.48 29.45
CA ASN A 129 -18.37 -4.86 29.83
C ASN A 129 -19.46 -5.92 30.09
N LEU A 130 -19.54 -6.98 29.27
CA LEU A 130 -20.47 -8.09 29.48
C LEU A 130 -20.15 -8.88 30.76
N GLN A 131 -18.87 -9.07 31.08
CA GLN A 131 -18.44 -9.70 32.33
C GLN A 131 -18.84 -8.85 33.57
N GLU A 132 -18.67 -7.53 33.51
CA GLU A 132 -19.10 -6.61 34.58
C GLU A 132 -20.63 -6.63 34.77
N ILE A 133 -21.39 -6.66 33.67
CA ILE A 133 -22.85 -6.81 33.71
C ILE A 133 -23.23 -8.14 34.39
N MET A 134 -22.55 -9.24 34.07
CA MET A 134 -22.82 -10.56 34.64
C MET A 134 -22.53 -10.65 36.15
N ILE A 135 -21.52 -9.93 36.65
CA ILE A 135 -21.10 -9.95 38.06
C ILE A 135 -21.83 -8.87 38.90
N SER A 136 -22.57 -7.96 38.26
CA SER A 136 -23.30 -6.87 38.92
C SER A 136 -24.27 -7.39 40.02
N PRO A 137 -24.18 -6.91 41.27
CA PRO A 137 -25.06 -7.34 42.35
C PRO A 137 -26.50 -6.84 42.15
N ARG A 138 -27.49 -7.66 42.51
CA ARG A 138 -28.90 -7.27 42.48
C ARG A 138 -29.21 -6.24 43.58
N PRO A 139 -29.86 -5.09 43.25
CA PRO A 139 -30.37 -4.15 44.25
C PRO A 139 -31.37 -4.82 45.21
N SER A 140 -31.37 -4.39 46.47
CA SER A 140 -32.30 -4.82 47.52
C SER A 140 -33.77 -4.57 47.20
N ASP A 141 -34.00 -3.61 46.32
CA ASP A 141 -35.23 -2.88 46.02
C ASP A 141 -35.86 -3.28 44.67
N MET A 142 -35.24 -4.21 43.93
CA MET A 142 -35.76 -4.78 42.68
C MET A 142 -36.06 -6.28 42.80
N ASP A 143 -37.16 -6.73 42.19
CA ASP A 143 -37.48 -8.16 42.13
C ASP A 143 -36.55 -8.94 41.18
N GLN A 144 -36.43 -10.25 41.38
CA GLN A 144 -35.49 -11.10 40.65
C GLN A 144 -35.79 -11.17 39.14
N LEU A 145 -37.07 -11.12 38.74
CA LEU A 145 -37.47 -11.15 37.33
C LEU A 145 -37.15 -9.82 36.63
N GLU A 146 -37.44 -8.69 37.29
CA GLU A 146 -37.13 -7.35 36.80
C GLU A 146 -35.62 -7.15 36.66
N TRP A 147 -34.83 -7.60 37.64
CA TRP A 147 -33.38 -7.56 37.57
C TRP A 147 -32.81 -8.33 36.37
N ARG A 148 -33.36 -9.52 36.07
CA ARG A 148 -32.95 -10.31 34.88
C ARG A 148 -33.32 -9.61 33.57
N SER A 149 -34.48 -8.96 33.51
CA SER A 149 -34.88 -8.14 32.35
C SER A 149 -33.92 -6.97 32.15
N HIS A 150 -33.62 -6.22 33.22
CA HIS A 150 -32.70 -5.09 33.21
C HIS A 150 -31.28 -5.48 32.78
N LEU A 151 -30.75 -6.61 33.30
CA LEU A 151 -29.45 -7.14 32.86
C LEU A 151 -29.45 -7.47 31.36
N THR A 152 -30.50 -8.13 30.87
CA THR A 152 -30.65 -8.49 29.44
C THR A 152 -30.72 -7.24 28.56
N GLU A 153 -31.43 -6.19 28.98
CA GLU A 153 -31.48 -4.93 28.24
C GLU A 153 -30.13 -4.20 28.25
N LYS A 154 -29.41 -4.20 29.39
CA LYS A 154 -28.07 -3.60 29.50
C LYS A 154 -27.05 -4.32 28.62
N GLU A 155 -27.08 -5.66 28.57
CA GLU A 155 -26.31 -6.48 27.65
C GLU A 155 -26.64 -6.16 26.18
N ASN A 156 -27.92 -6.15 25.81
CA ASN A 156 -28.36 -5.85 24.44
C ASN A 156 -27.95 -4.44 24.00
N ARG A 157 -28.01 -3.44 24.90
CA ARG A 157 -27.55 -2.07 24.66
C ARG A 157 -26.04 -2.04 24.39
N CYS A 158 -25.24 -2.69 25.25
CA CYS A 158 -23.79 -2.78 25.10
C CYS A 158 -23.38 -3.44 23.78
N ARG A 159 -23.99 -4.60 23.43
CA ARG A 159 -23.79 -5.28 22.14
C ARG A 159 -24.18 -4.39 20.95
N LYS A 160 -25.29 -3.64 21.05
CA LYS A 160 -25.77 -2.76 19.98
C LYS A 160 -24.84 -1.59 19.74
N ASP A 161 -24.33 -0.95 20.79
CA ASP A 161 -23.45 0.21 20.66
C ASP A 161 -22.04 -0.20 20.17
N ALA A 162 -21.51 -1.32 20.66
CA ALA A 162 -20.28 -1.92 20.11
C ALA A 162 -20.42 -2.30 18.62
N ASN A 163 -21.57 -2.81 18.19
CA ASN A 163 -21.81 -3.09 16.77
C ASN A 163 -21.81 -1.81 15.90
N LYS A 164 -22.54 -0.76 16.31
CA LYS A 164 -22.53 0.54 15.59
C LYS A 164 -21.13 1.10 15.42
N GLU A 165 -20.27 0.94 16.43
CA GLU A 165 -18.89 1.42 16.36
C GLU A 165 -18.06 0.62 15.35
N LYS A 166 -18.18 -0.71 15.38
CA LYS A 166 -17.54 -1.61 14.40
C LYS A 166 -17.99 -1.37 12.97
N ASP A 167 -19.23 -0.93 12.75
CA ASP A 167 -19.78 -0.79 11.39
C ASP A 167 -18.99 0.20 10.52
N ARG A 168 -18.35 1.23 11.12
CA ARG A 168 -17.42 2.12 10.39
C ARG A 168 -16.16 1.39 9.91
N TYR A 169 -15.53 0.62 10.78
CA TYR A 169 -14.31 -0.14 10.45
C TYR A 169 -14.60 -1.32 9.50
N LYS A 170 -15.77 -1.97 9.64
CA LYS A 170 -16.24 -2.97 8.68
C LYS A 170 -16.43 -2.40 7.28
N ALA A 171 -16.84 -1.14 7.15
CA ALA A 171 -16.99 -0.50 5.84
C ALA A 171 -15.63 -0.37 5.13
N ILE A 172 -14.56 0.00 5.84
CA ILE A 172 -13.18 0.07 5.30
C ILE A 172 -12.74 -1.31 4.78
N ILE A 173 -12.85 -2.35 5.62
CA ILE A 173 -12.49 -3.74 5.25
C ILE A 173 -13.37 -4.27 4.12
N SER A 174 -14.65 -3.87 4.07
CA SER A 174 -15.54 -4.24 2.97
C SER A 174 -15.22 -3.52 1.67
N HIS A 175 -14.65 -2.30 1.73
CA HIS A 175 -14.26 -1.52 0.56
C HIS A 175 -13.03 -2.15 -0.13
N ASP A 176 -12.00 -2.46 0.66
CA ASP A 176 -10.81 -3.19 0.21
C ASP A 176 -11.15 -4.54 -0.44
N LYS A 177 -11.98 -5.37 0.22
CA LYS A 177 -12.48 -6.64 -0.35
C LYS A 177 -13.25 -6.48 -1.66
N LEU A 178 -13.94 -5.35 -1.85
CA LEU A 178 -14.67 -5.08 -3.08
C LEU A 178 -13.71 -4.73 -4.22
N HIS A 179 -12.64 -3.99 -3.93
CA HIS A 179 -11.55 -3.77 -4.88
C HIS A 179 -10.90 -5.09 -5.30
N ASP A 180 -10.54 -5.97 -4.36
CA ASP A 180 -9.97 -7.30 -4.69
C ASP A 180 -10.92 -8.11 -5.60
N ALA A 181 -12.21 -8.17 -5.26
CA ALA A 181 -13.19 -8.89 -6.06
C ALA A 181 -13.30 -8.34 -7.50
N TYR A 182 -13.30 -7.01 -7.66
CA TYR A 182 -13.35 -6.39 -8.98
C TYR A 182 -12.01 -6.47 -9.75
N GLU A 183 -10.86 -6.33 -9.10
CA GLU A 183 -9.54 -6.54 -9.71
C GLU A 183 -9.38 -7.99 -10.19
N MET A 184 -9.86 -9.00 -9.43
CA MET A 184 -9.94 -10.39 -9.90
C MET A 184 -10.87 -10.56 -11.10
N MET A 185 -12.09 -10.00 -11.07
CA MET A 185 -13.03 -10.08 -12.20
C MET A 185 -12.47 -9.44 -13.48
N VAL A 186 -11.72 -8.34 -13.38
CA VAL A 186 -11.00 -7.75 -14.53
C VAL A 186 -9.97 -8.74 -15.07
N LYS A 187 -9.14 -9.32 -14.19
CA LYS A 187 -8.09 -10.28 -14.58
C LYS A 187 -8.66 -11.52 -15.26
N GLU A 188 -9.71 -12.13 -14.70
CA GLU A 188 -10.37 -13.30 -15.29
C GLU A 188 -10.96 -13.00 -16.68
N ALA A 189 -11.56 -11.82 -16.86
CA ALA A 189 -12.13 -11.39 -18.12
C ALA A 189 -11.06 -11.07 -19.17
N GLU A 190 -9.92 -10.51 -18.77
CA GLU A 190 -8.75 -10.32 -19.65
C GLU A 190 -8.11 -11.66 -20.05
N GLU A 191 -7.93 -12.59 -19.13
CA GLU A 191 -7.48 -13.96 -19.42
C GLU A 191 -8.47 -14.71 -20.33
N LYS A 192 -9.78 -14.41 -20.23
CA LYS A 192 -10.81 -14.97 -21.12
C LYS A 192 -10.70 -14.39 -22.53
N LEU A 193 -10.39 -13.09 -22.69
CA LEU A 193 -10.12 -12.47 -23.99
C LEU A 193 -8.88 -13.06 -24.66
N VAL A 194 -7.80 -13.28 -23.90
CA VAL A 194 -6.58 -13.93 -24.40
C VAL A 194 -6.89 -15.36 -24.87
N ARG A 195 -7.55 -16.18 -24.05
CA ARG A 195 -7.93 -17.56 -24.41
C ARG A 195 -8.88 -17.64 -25.61
N MET A 196 -9.78 -16.67 -25.79
CA MET A 196 -10.64 -16.58 -26.99
C MET A 196 -9.82 -16.31 -28.25
N TYR A 197 -8.84 -15.43 -28.16
CA TYR A 197 -7.93 -15.14 -29.28
C TYR A 197 -7.04 -16.35 -29.61
N GLU A 198 -6.40 -16.95 -28.60
CA GLU A 198 -5.54 -18.15 -28.77
C GLU A 198 -6.30 -19.31 -29.41
N ARG A 199 -7.53 -19.60 -28.96
CA ARG A 199 -8.35 -20.66 -29.57
C ARG A 199 -8.59 -20.42 -31.06
N ALA A 200 -8.88 -19.17 -31.46
CA ALA A 200 -9.05 -18.84 -32.88
C ALA A 200 -7.75 -18.98 -33.70
N THR A 201 -6.57 -18.82 -33.08
CA THR A 201 -5.29 -19.12 -33.74
C THR A 201 -5.06 -20.63 -33.90
N VAL A 202 -5.38 -21.44 -32.88
CA VAL A 202 -5.24 -22.91 -32.91
C VAL A 202 -6.23 -23.55 -33.87
N ASP A 203 -7.50 -23.11 -33.87
CA ASP A 203 -8.51 -23.57 -34.84
C ASP A 203 -8.07 -23.27 -36.29
N SER A 204 -7.32 -22.18 -36.51
CA SER A 204 -6.71 -21.82 -37.81
C SER A 204 -5.44 -22.61 -38.16
N GLN A 205 -4.81 -23.27 -37.18
CA GLN A 205 -3.56 -24.04 -37.34
C GLN A 205 -3.75 -25.56 -37.24
N SER A 206 -4.94 -26.02 -36.88
CA SER A 206 -5.35 -27.44 -36.72
C SER A 206 -5.33 -28.30 -38.01
N GLN A 207 -4.49 -27.95 -38.98
CA GLN A 207 -4.15 -28.77 -40.14
C GLN A 207 -2.63 -28.91 -40.37
N ALA A 208 -1.80 -28.70 -39.34
CA ALA A 208 -0.40 -29.13 -39.36
C ALA A 208 0.09 -29.58 -37.98
N ASP A 209 0.66 -30.79 -37.99
CA ASP A 209 1.60 -31.39 -37.04
C ASP A 209 1.11 -31.76 -35.62
N GLY A 210 1.38 -33.02 -35.26
CA GLY A 210 1.19 -33.56 -33.92
C GLY A 210 2.55 -33.87 -33.31
N GLY A 211 3.01 -33.03 -32.39
CA GLY A 211 4.26 -33.21 -31.66
C GLY A 211 4.00 -33.60 -30.20
N THR A 212 4.41 -34.81 -29.83
CA THR A 212 4.54 -35.24 -28.43
C THR A 212 5.75 -34.56 -27.78
N GLU A 213 5.54 -33.76 -26.74
CA GLU A 213 6.63 -33.29 -25.87
C GLU A 213 6.98 -34.35 -24.81
N GLU A 214 7.79 -35.35 -25.20
CA GLU A 214 8.54 -36.19 -24.26
C GLU A 214 9.96 -35.61 -24.05
N VAL A 215 10.14 -34.65 -23.13
CA VAL A 215 11.47 -34.34 -22.55
C VAL A 215 11.35 -33.78 -21.13
N ASN A 216 12.23 -34.26 -20.22
CA ASN A 216 12.66 -33.69 -18.92
C ASN A 216 12.28 -34.46 -17.61
N GLU A 217 12.48 -35.78 -17.56
CA GLU A 217 12.52 -36.49 -16.26
C GLU A 217 13.95 -36.78 -15.74
N GLU A 218 14.94 -37.02 -16.62
CA GLU A 218 16.29 -37.47 -16.23
C GLU A 218 17.09 -36.49 -15.33
N VAL A 219 16.77 -35.19 -15.33
CA VAL A 219 17.48 -34.18 -14.50
C VAL A 219 16.91 -34.06 -13.08
N ASN A 220 15.73 -34.64 -12.82
CA ASN A 220 15.06 -34.52 -11.52
C ASN A 220 15.59 -35.53 -10.47
N GLU A 221 16.20 -36.63 -10.92
CA GLU A 221 16.77 -37.66 -10.02
C GLU A 221 18.06 -37.17 -9.34
N GLU A 222 19.04 -36.65 -10.10
CA GLU A 222 20.32 -36.14 -9.55
C GLU A 222 20.11 -35.03 -8.52
N ALA A 223 19.17 -34.11 -8.80
CA ALA A 223 18.83 -33.04 -7.86
C ALA A 223 18.17 -33.57 -6.56
N ASN A 224 17.33 -34.60 -6.66
CA ASN A 224 16.77 -35.28 -5.49
C ASN A 224 17.84 -36.07 -4.71
N GLU A 225 18.81 -36.69 -5.37
CA GLU A 225 19.90 -37.42 -4.70
C GLU A 225 20.77 -36.49 -3.84
N GLU A 226 21.12 -35.30 -4.32
CA GLU A 226 21.84 -34.31 -3.52
C GLU A 226 21.03 -33.83 -2.30
N VAL A 227 19.74 -33.54 -2.50
CA VAL A 227 18.81 -33.15 -1.44
C VAL A 227 18.67 -34.26 -0.38
N VAL A 228 18.61 -35.52 -0.80
CA VAL A 228 18.62 -36.70 0.10
C VAL A 228 19.97 -36.87 0.80
N GLY A 229 21.09 -36.56 0.13
CA GLY A 229 22.42 -36.53 0.72
C GLY A 229 22.51 -35.51 1.86
N VAL A 230 22.13 -34.26 1.60
CA VAL A 230 22.06 -33.18 2.61
C VAL A 230 21.17 -33.56 3.79
N LEU A 231 20.02 -34.20 3.55
CA LEU A 231 19.14 -34.68 4.62
C LEU A 231 19.78 -35.79 5.45
N ARG A 232 20.45 -36.76 4.83
CA ARG A 232 21.14 -37.85 5.54
C ARG A 232 22.27 -37.31 6.41
N ASP A 233 23.04 -36.37 5.88
CA ASP A 233 24.25 -35.87 6.52
C ASP A 233 23.87 -34.88 7.65
N GLY A 234 22.88 -33.99 7.42
CA GLY A 234 22.35 -33.05 8.42
C GLY A 234 21.41 -33.64 9.48
N LEU A 235 20.85 -34.83 9.27
CA LEU A 235 20.18 -35.63 10.32
C LEU A 235 21.16 -36.61 11.02
N GLY A 236 22.42 -36.63 10.58
CA GLY A 236 23.47 -37.49 11.09
C GLY A 236 24.20 -36.91 12.31
N SER A 237 25.44 -37.37 12.52
CA SER A 237 26.30 -36.91 13.61
C SER A 237 27.13 -35.67 13.26
N GLU A 238 27.06 -35.17 12.03
CA GLU A 238 27.83 -34.02 11.56
C GLU A 238 26.97 -32.76 11.56
N ALA A 239 27.46 -31.69 12.20
CA ALA A 239 26.77 -30.41 12.24
C ALA A 239 26.90 -29.72 10.88
N LEU A 240 25.89 -29.89 10.03
CA LEU A 240 25.84 -29.25 8.73
C LEU A 240 25.42 -27.78 8.90
N GLU A 241 26.38 -26.86 8.81
CA GLU A 241 26.17 -25.42 9.05
C GLU A 241 25.85 -24.64 7.77
N ARG A 242 26.38 -25.06 6.61
CA ARG A 242 26.20 -24.35 5.34
C ARG A 242 25.78 -25.33 4.25
N VAL A 243 24.66 -25.04 3.58
CA VAL A 243 24.12 -25.82 2.46
C VAL A 243 23.95 -24.93 1.24
N ASP A 244 24.47 -25.40 0.11
CA ASP A 244 24.23 -24.81 -1.20
C ASP A 244 23.57 -25.83 -2.13
N LEU A 245 22.31 -25.54 -2.48
CA LEU A 245 21.48 -26.29 -3.42
C LEU A 245 21.08 -25.39 -4.60
N SER A 246 21.86 -24.35 -4.91
CA SER A 246 21.52 -23.41 -5.97
C SER A 246 21.69 -23.99 -7.38
N GLY A 247 20.81 -23.58 -8.29
CA GLY A 247 20.86 -24.01 -9.70
C GLY A 247 20.42 -25.46 -9.97
N LYS A 248 19.90 -26.18 -8.95
CA LYS A 248 19.57 -27.62 -9.00
C LYS A 248 18.19 -27.95 -9.59
N ARG A 249 17.46 -26.95 -10.10
CA ARG A 249 16.10 -27.07 -10.69
C ARG A 249 15.05 -27.68 -9.73
N LEU A 250 15.27 -27.58 -8.41
CA LEU A 250 14.38 -28.14 -7.40
C LEU A 250 12.98 -27.52 -7.48
N ARG A 251 11.93 -28.34 -7.52
CA ARG A 251 10.52 -27.88 -7.51
C ARG A 251 9.92 -27.81 -6.11
N ILE A 252 10.40 -28.64 -5.19
CA ILE A 252 9.91 -28.75 -3.81
C ILE A 252 11.12 -28.90 -2.87
N LEU A 253 11.09 -28.21 -1.72
CA LEU A 253 11.99 -28.48 -0.61
C LEU A 253 11.30 -29.44 0.38
N PRO A 254 11.86 -30.61 0.72
CA PRO A 254 11.23 -31.55 1.64
C PRO A 254 11.09 -31.00 3.07
N GLU A 255 9.97 -31.29 3.76
CA GLU A 255 9.75 -30.87 5.16
C GLU A 255 10.83 -31.34 6.15
N ALA A 256 11.57 -32.40 5.79
CA ALA A 256 12.66 -32.91 6.60
C ALA A 256 13.82 -31.90 6.77
N PHE A 257 13.96 -30.90 5.88
CA PHE A 257 14.97 -29.84 6.02
C PHE A 257 14.81 -29.06 7.32
N GLY A 258 13.57 -28.80 7.75
CA GLY A 258 13.28 -28.07 8.98
C GLY A 258 13.80 -28.71 10.27
N LYS A 259 14.30 -29.95 10.20
CA LYS A 259 14.89 -30.67 11.34
C LYS A 259 16.40 -30.44 11.49
N ILE A 260 17.08 -29.87 10.49
CA ILE A 260 18.53 -29.65 10.50
C ILE A 260 18.83 -28.36 11.28
N GLN A 261 18.67 -28.42 12.60
CA GLN A 261 18.83 -27.27 13.49
C GLN A 261 20.23 -26.67 13.51
N SER A 262 21.25 -27.35 12.97
CA SER A 262 22.63 -26.83 12.84
C SER A 262 22.80 -25.79 11.73
N LEU A 263 21.85 -25.66 10.80
CA LEU A 263 22.02 -24.79 9.64
C LEU A 263 22.10 -23.32 10.04
N VAL A 264 23.17 -22.68 9.55
CA VAL A 264 23.45 -21.24 9.65
C VAL A 264 23.22 -20.57 8.29
N VAL A 265 23.52 -21.26 7.19
CA VAL A 265 23.37 -20.73 5.83
C VAL A 265 22.71 -21.74 4.89
N LEU A 266 21.68 -21.28 4.19
CA LEU A 266 20.94 -22.06 3.21
C LEU A 266 20.75 -21.29 1.90
N ASN A 267 21.41 -21.76 0.83
CA ASN A 267 21.26 -21.23 -0.53
C ASN A 267 20.39 -22.18 -1.37
N LEU A 268 19.20 -21.71 -1.73
CA LEU A 268 18.19 -22.36 -2.58
C LEU A 268 18.00 -21.58 -3.89
N SER A 269 18.88 -20.64 -4.23
CA SER A 269 18.66 -19.73 -5.37
C SER A 269 18.69 -20.42 -6.73
N LYS A 270 18.02 -19.81 -7.73
CA LYS A 270 18.00 -20.32 -9.13
C LYS A 270 17.42 -21.73 -9.26
N ASN A 271 16.35 -22.01 -8.52
CA ASN A 271 15.60 -23.27 -8.57
C ASN A 271 14.21 -23.03 -9.18
N GLN A 272 13.30 -23.99 -9.04
CA GLN A 272 11.92 -23.94 -9.52
C GLN A 272 10.92 -24.06 -8.36
N LEU A 273 11.30 -23.64 -7.14
CA LEU A 273 10.49 -23.81 -5.94
C LEU A 273 9.22 -22.97 -6.03
N GLU A 274 8.05 -23.61 -5.96
CA GLU A 274 6.74 -22.94 -5.94
C GLU A 274 6.32 -22.49 -4.53
N ALA A 275 6.81 -23.19 -3.50
CA ALA A 275 6.61 -22.87 -2.09
C ALA A 275 7.82 -23.30 -1.23
N LEU A 276 7.98 -22.64 -0.09
CA LEU A 276 8.82 -23.12 1.01
C LEU A 276 7.93 -23.80 2.06
N PRO A 277 8.26 -25.00 2.58
CA PRO A 277 7.44 -25.66 3.58
C PRO A 277 7.51 -24.93 4.93
N ASP A 278 6.43 -24.93 5.70
CA ASP A 278 6.35 -24.32 7.05
C ASP A 278 7.50 -24.78 7.98
N SER A 279 8.00 -25.99 7.75
CA SER A 279 9.15 -26.58 8.44
C SER A 279 10.44 -25.74 8.35
N VAL A 280 10.62 -24.88 7.34
CA VAL A 280 11.80 -23.98 7.22
C VAL A 280 11.97 -23.13 8.49
N ALA A 281 10.86 -22.81 9.16
CA ALA A 281 10.85 -22.10 10.43
C ALA A 281 11.52 -22.85 11.62
N GLY A 282 11.74 -24.17 11.48
CA GLY A 282 12.47 -25.00 12.45
C GLY A 282 14.00 -24.84 12.39
N LEU A 283 14.52 -24.08 11.43
CA LEU A 283 15.94 -23.76 11.28
C LEU A 283 16.36 -22.65 12.27
N GLU A 284 16.27 -22.93 13.58
CA GLU A 284 16.46 -21.95 14.67
C GLU A 284 17.82 -21.22 14.68
N ASN A 285 18.84 -21.78 14.02
CA ASN A 285 20.19 -21.21 13.91
C ASN A 285 20.46 -20.47 12.60
N LEU A 286 19.49 -20.38 11.68
CA LEU A 286 19.69 -19.81 10.35
C LEU A 286 19.95 -18.30 10.41
N GLU A 287 21.06 -17.87 9.83
CA GLU A 287 21.49 -16.46 9.71
C GLU A 287 21.40 -15.93 8.28
N GLU A 288 21.61 -16.79 7.27
CA GLU A 288 21.55 -16.44 5.83
C GLU A 288 20.59 -17.39 5.09
N LEU A 289 19.55 -16.84 4.47
CA LEU A 289 18.64 -17.58 3.58
C LEU A 289 18.54 -16.88 2.22
N ASN A 290 18.96 -17.57 1.16
CA ASN A 290 18.82 -17.11 -0.21
C ASN A 290 17.93 -18.06 -1.01
N ALA A 291 16.67 -17.68 -1.24
CA ALA A 291 15.72 -18.37 -2.12
C ALA A 291 15.37 -17.55 -3.37
N SER A 292 16.28 -16.66 -3.79
CA SER A 292 16.09 -15.82 -4.99
C SER A 292 16.00 -16.61 -6.30
N SER A 293 15.39 -16.02 -7.34
CA SER A 293 15.22 -16.65 -8.65
C SER A 293 14.53 -18.01 -8.56
N ASN A 294 13.31 -18.01 -8.02
CA ASN A 294 12.45 -19.19 -7.86
C ASN A 294 11.03 -18.85 -8.36
N LEU A 295 10.02 -19.67 -8.03
CA LEU A 295 8.63 -19.49 -8.43
C LEU A 295 7.71 -19.24 -7.23
N LEU A 296 8.26 -18.82 -6.09
CA LEU A 296 7.55 -18.70 -4.81
C LEU A 296 6.38 -17.73 -4.91
N VAL A 297 5.17 -18.18 -4.57
CA VAL A 297 3.94 -17.36 -4.57
C VAL A 297 3.69 -16.70 -3.20
N SER A 298 4.11 -17.35 -2.12
CA SER A 298 4.07 -16.83 -0.76
C SER A 298 5.27 -17.35 0.07
N LEU A 299 5.49 -16.76 1.23
CA LEU A 299 6.32 -17.32 2.30
C LEU A 299 5.41 -17.87 3.40
N PRO A 300 5.79 -18.95 4.11
CA PRO A 300 4.94 -19.55 5.14
C PRO A 300 4.74 -18.64 6.36
N ASP A 301 3.56 -18.68 6.98
CA ASP A 301 3.21 -17.85 8.15
C ASP A 301 4.14 -18.08 9.35
N SER A 302 4.84 -19.21 9.42
CA SER A 302 5.83 -19.54 10.45
C SER A 302 7.17 -18.82 10.30
N PHE A 303 7.43 -18.07 9.22
CA PHE A 303 8.74 -17.45 8.93
C PHE A 303 9.33 -16.63 10.09
N GLY A 304 8.46 -15.94 10.85
CA GLY A 304 8.82 -15.15 12.03
C GLY A 304 9.53 -15.91 13.16
N LEU A 305 9.57 -17.25 13.14
CA LEU A 305 10.33 -18.03 14.12
C LEU A 305 11.85 -18.00 13.89
N LEU A 306 12.32 -17.54 12.72
CA LEU A 306 13.74 -17.43 12.37
C LEU A 306 14.41 -16.23 13.06
N GLN A 307 14.43 -16.24 14.40
CA GLN A 307 14.88 -15.12 15.25
C GLN A 307 16.34 -14.69 15.03
N LYS A 308 17.20 -15.56 14.48
CA LYS A 308 18.62 -15.29 14.18
C LYS A 308 18.90 -14.86 12.74
N LEU A 309 17.89 -14.85 11.87
CA LEU A 309 18.06 -14.51 10.47
C LEU A 309 18.56 -13.07 10.31
N LYS A 310 19.69 -12.89 9.62
CA LYS A 310 20.34 -11.60 9.36
C LYS A 310 20.17 -11.17 7.90
N TYR A 311 20.21 -12.13 6.98
CA TYR A 311 20.13 -11.88 5.54
C TYR A 311 19.04 -12.77 4.93
N LEU A 312 18.01 -12.13 4.35
CA LEU A 312 16.98 -12.81 3.59
C LEU A 312 16.94 -12.26 2.17
N ASN A 313 17.18 -13.13 1.19
CA ASN A 313 16.97 -12.81 -0.22
C ASN A 313 15.92 -13.75 -0.82
N VAL A 314 14.79 -13.19 -1.22
CA VAL A 314 13.68 -13.85 -1.94
C VAL A 314 13.35 -13.10 -3.24
N SER A 315 14.31 -12.36 -3.78
CA SER A 315 14.15 -11.60 -5.02
C SER A 315 13.90 -12.48 -6.24
N GLY A 316 13.24 -11.96 -7.27
CA GLY A 316 13.00 -12.71 -8.51
C GLY A 316 12.08 -13.92 -8.29
N ASN A 317 10.94 -13.69 -7.63
CA ASN A 317 9.92 -14.68 -7.32
C ASN A 317 8.54 -14.16 -7.80
N LYS A 318 7.45 -14.76 -7.33
CA LYS A 318 6.07 -14.38 -7.65
C LYS A 318 5.28 -13.89 -6.43
N LEU A 319 5.96 -13.48 -5.36
CA LEU A 319 5.35 -13.10 -4.09
C LEU A 319 4.36 -11.94 -4.29
N THR A 320 3.13 -12.11 -3.83
CA THR A 320 2.07 -11.07 -3.86
C THR A 320 1.98 -10.29 -2.55
N SER A 321 2.40 -10.90 -1.45
CA SER A 321 2.51 -10.30 -0.12
C SER A 321 3.62 -10.97 0.68
N LEU A 322 4.04 -10.33 1.78
CA LEU A 322 4.90 -10.93 2.80
C LEU A 322 4.02 -11.29 4.00
N PRO A 323 4.27 -12.40 4.71
CA PRO A 323 3.52 -12.73 5.92
C PRO A 323 3.87 -11.73 7.04
N ASP A 324 2.87 -11.29 7.82
CA ASP A 324 3.07 -10.37 8.95
C ASP A 324 4.08 -10.91 9.98
N SER A 325 4.25 -12.23 10.03
CA SER A 325 5.23 -12.88 10.88
C SER A 325 6.68 -12.49 10.56
N ILE A 326 7.00 -12.04 9.33
CA ILE A 326 8.35 -11.60 8.95
C ILE A 326 8.88 -10.49 9.86
N CYS A 327 7.99 -9.63 10.37
CA CYS A 327 8.29 -8.57 11.35
C CYS A 327 8.79 -9.10 12.70
N HIS A 328 8.70 -10.42 12.96
CA HIS A 328 9.27 -11.04 14.15
C HIS A 328 10.74 -11.47 13.96
N CYS A 329 11.30 -11.39 12.74
CA CYS A 329 12.71 -11.68 12.45
C CYS A 329 13.62 -10.54 12.96
N LYS A 330 13.69 -10.35 14.28
CA LYS A 330 14.30 -9.17 14.93
C LYS A 330 15.77 -8.93 14.57
N SER A 331 16.51 -9.98 14.22
CA SER A 331 17.94 -9.91 13.87
C SER A 331 18.20 -9.48 12.42
N LEU A 332 17.17 -9.25 11.61
CA LEU A 332 17.33 -9.01 10.18
C LEU A 332 18.07 -7.68 9.91
N VAL A 333 19.12 -7.77 9.10
CA VAL A 333 20.01 -6.67 8.70
C VAL A 333 19.79 -6.31 7.24
N GLU A 334 19.47 -7.29 6.40
CA GLU A 334 19.27 -7.12 4.96
C GLU A 334 18.07 -7.95 4.49
N LEU A 335 17.11 -7.25 3.86
CA LEU A 335 15.91 -7.84 3.27
C LEU A 335 15.85 -7.45 1.79
N ASP A 336 15.95 -8.46 0.93
CA ASP A 336 15.76 -8.31 -0.52
C ASP A 336 14.53 -9.11 -0.98
N VAL A 337 13.49 -8.36 -1.35
CA VAL A 337 12.21 -8.86 -1.88
C VAL A 337 11.94 -8.27 -3.27
N SER A 338 12.98 -7.77 -3.94
CA SER A 338 12.88 -7.13 -5.24
C SER A 338 12.43 -8.09 -6.36
N PHE A 339 11.99 -7.58 -7.51
CA PHE A 339 11.52 -8.40 -8.65
C PHE A 339 10.43 -9.40 -8.21
N ASN A 340 9.34 -8.90 -7.63
CA ASN A 340 8.19 -9.69 -7.17
C ASN A 340 6.87 -8.99 -7.61
N ASN A 341 5.73 -9.39 -7.05
CA ASN A 341 4.42 -8.77 -7.31
C ASN A 341 3.81 -8.16 -6.03
N LEU A 342 4.64 -7.74 -5.07
CA LEU A 342 4.17 -7.19 -3.79
C LEU A 342 3.37 -5.91 -4.02
N THR A 343 2.17 -5.83 -3.43
CA THR A 343 1.31 -4.62 -3.49
C THR A 343 1.42 -3.74 -2.24
N TYR A 344 1.95 -4.29 -1.14
CA TYR A 344 2.20 -3.61 0.12
C TYR A 344 3.35 -4.27 0.89
N LEU A 345 3.85 -3.59 1.93
CA LEU A 345 4.72 -4.16 2.96
C LEU A 345 3.93 -4.34 4.27
N PRO A 346 4.29 -5.32 5.12
CA PRO A 346 3.64 -5.51 6.41
C PRO A 346 3.65 -4.26 7.28
N THR A 347 2.52 -3.96 7.94
CA THR A 347 2.31 -2.70 8.67
C THR A 347 3.25 -2.50 9.86
N ASN A 348 3.80 -3.58 10.43
CA ASN A 348 4.71 -3.54 11.57
C ASN A 348 6.20 -3.65 11.20
N ILE A 349 6.57 -3.40 9.93
CA ILE A 349 7.96 -3.53 9.43
C ILE A 349 8.98 -2.72 10.26
N GLY A 350 8.61 -1.50 10.68
CA GLY A 350 9.43 -0.62 11.52
C GLY A 350 9.79 -1.20 12.88
N HIS A 351 8.81 -1.23 13.76
CA HIS A 351 8.92 -1.78 15.11
C HIS A 351 9.46 -3.23 15.15
N GLY A 352 9.17 -4.04 14.10
CA GLY A 352 9.59 -5.44 14.04
C GLY A 352 11.09 -5.66 13.82
N MET A 353 11.73 -4.84 12.98
CA MET A 353 13.10 -5.09 12.49
C MET A 353 14.04 -3.90 12.74
N PRO A 354 14.34 -3.57 14.02
CA PRO A 354 15.08 -2.37 14.40
C PRO A 354 16.54 -2.34 13.92
N TYR A 355 17.12 -3.49 13.54
CA TYR A 355 18.49 -3.62 13.03
C TYR A 355 18.58 -3.65 11.49
N LEU A 356 17.47 -3.51 10.78
CA LEU A 356 17.45 -3.56 9.32
C LEU A 356 18.24 -2.37 8.74
N LYS A 357 19.29 -2.65 7.98
CA LYS A 357 20.18 -1.66 7.36
C LYS A 357 19.91 -1.47 5.88
N ARG A 358 19.47 -2.52 5.19
CA ARG A 358 19.17 -2.51 3.76
C ARG A 358 17.82 -3.16 3.47
N LEU A 359 16.97 -2.42 2.75
CA LEU A 359 15.67 -2.86 2.30
C LEU A 359 15.57 -2.65 0.78
N SER A 360 15.48 -3.75 0.04
CA SER A 360 15.38 -3.77 -1.42
C SER A 360 14.01 -4.28 -1.84
N ILE A 361 13.16 -3.38 -2.34
CA ILE A 361 11.76 -3.61 -2.71
C ILE A 361 11.46 -3.22 -4.15
N GLN A 362 12.50 -2.91 -4.94
CA GLN A 362 12.38 -2.48 -6.34
C GLN A 362 11.71 -3.52 -7.23
N LEU A 363 11.11 -3.07 -8.34
CA LEU A 363 10.41 -3.92 -9.30
C LEU A 363 9.31 -4.77 -8.62
N ASN A 364 8.39 -4.06 -7.98
CA ASN A 364 7.17 -4.57 -7.35
C ASN A 364 5.98 -3.67 -7.76
N LYS A 365 4.85 -3.76 -7.05
CA LYS A 365 3.61 -2.99 -7.30
C LYS A 365 3.15 -2.23 -6.06
N ILE A 366 4.11 -1.81 -5.22
CA ILE A 366 3.83 -1.20 -3.92
C ILE A 366 3.26 0.21 -4.15
N ARG A 367 2.03 0.44 -3.69
CA ARG A 367 1.31 1.73 -3.88
C ARG A 367 1.60 2.75 -2.78
N SER A 368 1.91 2.29 -1.58
CA SER A 368 2.31 3.10 -0.43
C SER A 368 3.28 2.32 0.47
N LEU A 369 4.16 3.05 1.17
CA LEU A 369 4.97 2.51 2.24
C LEU A 369 4.20 2.67 3.56
N PRO A 370 4.18 1.67 4.47
CA PRO A 370 3.53 1.81 5.77
C PRO A 370 4.26 2.87 6.61
N THR A 371 3.54 3.61 7.46
CA THR A 371 4.12 4.69 8.29
C THR A 371 5.24 4.19 9.19
N SER A 372 5.15 2.94 9.68
CA SER A 372 6.17 2.32 10.51
C SER A 372 7.52 2.18 9.80
N ILE A 373 7.60 2.24 8.46
CA ILE A 373 8.91 2.23 7.76
C ILE A 373 9.84 3.32 8.29
N CYS A 374 9.28 4.44 8.77
CA CYS A 374 10.00 5.58 9.35
C CYS A 374 10.64 5.28 10.72
N GLU A 375 10.28 4.17 11.36
CA GLU A 375 10.84 3.71 12.65
C GLU A 375 12.10 2.85 12.47
N LEU A 376 12.47 2.50 11.23
CA LEU A 376 13.68 1.73 10.90
C LEU A 376 14.96 2.56 11.13
N SER A 377 15.25 2.84 12.40
CA SER A 377 16.35 3.72 12.83
C SER A 377 17.75 3.26 12.40
N SER A 378 17.93 1.97 12.07
CA SER A 378 19.19 1.44 11.51
C SER A 378 19.28 1.51 9.98
N LEU A 379 18.22 1.93 9.27
CA LEU A 379 18.17 1.85 7.81
C LEU A 379 19.15 2.83 7.18
N THR A 380 20.00 2.30 6.30
CA THR A 380 21.04 3.05 5.57
C THR A 380 20.81 3.06 4.07
N HIS A 381 20.17 2.01 3.52
CA HIS A 381 19.83 1.93 2.11
C HIS A 381 18.37 1.49 1.96
N LEU A 382 17.60 2.25 1.17
CA LEU A 382 16.26 1.91 0.73
C LEU A 382 16.20 2.02 -0.80
N ASP A 383 15.96 0.90 -1.46
CA ASP A 383 15.68 0.87 -2.90
C ASP A 383 14.24 0.44 -3.16
N ALA A 384 13.44 1.37 -3.68
CA ALA A 384 12.04 1.17 -4.04
C ALA A 384 11.73 1.59 -5.49
N HIS A 385 12.73 1.60 -6.38
CA HIS A 385 12.49 2.00 -7.77
C HIS A 385 11.61 1.01 -8.54
N PHE A 386 10.93 1.47 -9.60
CA PHE A 386 9.89 0.69 -10.31
C PHE A 386 8.85 0.08 -9.35
N ASN A 387 8.09 0.95 -8.69
CA ASN A 387 6.89 0.59 -7.94
C ASN A 387 5.71 1.49 -8.39
N GLU A 388 4.58 1.42 -7.67
CA GLU A 388 3.38 2.23 -7.92
C GLU A 388 3.22 3.34 -6.85
N LEU A 389 4.32 3.81 -6.24
CA LEU A 389 4.26 4.70 -5.07
C LEU A 389 3.58 6.03 -5.39
N ARG A 390 2.50 6.32 -4.67
CA ARG A 390 1.74 7.59 -4.77
C ARG A 390 2.34 8.73 -3.95
N GLY A 391 3.18 8.39 -2.97
CA GLY A 391 3.70 9.32 -1.98
C GLY A 391 4.57 8.61 -0.95
N LEU A 392 5.15 9.40 -0.05
CA LEU A 392 5.93 8.91 1.10
C LEU A 392 5.21 9.27 2.41
N PRO A 393 5.32 8.45 3.47
CA PRO A 393 4.80 8.81 4.78
C PRO A 393 5.37 10.15 5.25
N HIS A 394 4.54 10.98 5.90
CA HIS A 394 4.98 12.28 6.42
C HIS A 394 6.11 12.18 7.45
N ALA A 395 6.34 11.01 8.04
CA ALA A 395 7.44 10.76 8.98
C ALA A 395 8.76 10.33 8.33
N ILE A 396 8.88 10.28 6.98
CA ILE A 396 10.06 9.73 6.29
C ILE A 396 11.39 10.34 6.74
N GLY A 397 11.39 11.63 7.10
CA GLY A 397 12.54 12.34 7.67
C GLY A 397 13.14 11.76 8.96
N TYR A 398 12.42 10.89 9.67
CA TYR A 398 12.93 10.22 10.87
C TYR A 398 13.98 9.13 10.56
N LEU A 399 14.13 8.75 9.29
CA LEU A 399 15.20 7.88 8.79
C LEU A 399 16.55 8.61 8.72
N THR A 400 16.97 9.17 9.84
CA THR A 400 18.16 10.03 9.96
C THR A 400 19.48 9.33 9.61
N ASN A 401 19.55 8.00 9.66
CA ASN A 401 20.71 7.20 9.24
C ASN A 401 20.69 6.77 7.76
N LEU A 402 19.67 7.14 6.99
CA LEU A 402 19.55 6.77 5.58
C LEU A 402 20.61 7.50 4.75
N GLU A 403 21.48 6.76 4.08
CA GLU A 403 22.56 7.27 3.22
C GLU A 403 22.18 7.20 1.73
N ASN A 404 21.47 6.14 1.34
CA ASN A 404 21.12 5.86 -0.06
C ASN A 404 19.61 5.64 -0.20
N LEU A 405 18.95 6.44 -1.04
CA LEU A 405 17.52 6.37 -1.32
C LEU A 405 17.25 6.38 -2.83
N ASN A 406 16.67 5.31 -3.35
CA ASN A 406 16.22 5.23 -4.74
C ASN A 406 14.69 5.08 -4.78
N LEU A 407 14.02 6.10 -5.28
CA LEU A 407 12.57 6.15 -5.50
C LEU A 407 12.24 6.42 -6.98
N SER A 408 13.21 6.20 -7.87
CA SER A 408 13.03 6.47 -9.29
C SER A 408 11.94 5.60 -9.90
N SER A 409 11.38 6.03 -11.04
CA SER A 409 10.50 5.18 -11.86
C SER A 409 9.19 4.74 -11.17
N ASN A 410 8.61 5.57 -10.29
CA ASN A 410 7.24 5.43 -9.77
C ASN A 410 6.25 6.26 -10.63
N PHE A 411 6.35 6.05 -11.95
CA PHE A 411 5.96 6.98 -13.03
C PHE A 411 4.55 7.58 -13.01
N SER A 412 3.58 6.97 -12.34
CA SER A 412 2.17 7.36 -12.44
C SER A 412 1.73 8.40 -11.41
N ASP A 413 2.21 8.32 -10.16
CA ASP A 413 1.51 8.94 -9.04
C ASP A 413 2.39 9.67 -8.00
N LEU A 414 3.74 9.55 -8.03
CA LEU A 414 4.60 10.28 -7.08
C LEU A 414 4.73 11.77 -7.49
N ILE A 415 3.83 12.60 -6.94
CA ILE A 415 3.63 14.02 -7.29
C ILE A 415 4.41 14.98 -6.37
N GLU A 416 4.61 14.61 -5.10
CA GLU A 416 5.27 15.47 -4.11
C GLU A 416 6.07 14.67 -3.07
N LEU A 417 6.93 15.38 -2.33
CA LEU A 417 7.67 14.86 -1.19
C LEU A 417 7.26 15.65 0.07
N PRO A 418 7.16 15.01 1.25
CA PRO A 418 6.77 15.70 2.48
C PRO A 418 7.84 16.72 2.91
N GLU A 419 7.44 17.78 3.62
CA GLU A 419 8.39 18.79 4.16
C GLU A 419 9.39 18.21 5.19
N THR A 420 9.15 17.02 5.75
CA THR A 420 10.13 16.30 6.57
C THR A 420 11.23 15.62 5.75
N PHE A 421 11.13 15.57 4.42
CA PHE A 421 12.14 14.93 3.57
C PHE A 421 13.53 15.59 3.72
N GLY A 422 13.58 16.89 4.05
CA GLY A 422 14.82 17.60 4.40
C GLY A 422 15.45 17.21 5.75
N ASP A 423 14.81 16.36 6.56
CA ASP A 423 15.35 15.82 7.81
C ASP A 423 16.19 14.54 7.62
N LEU A 424 16.35 14.04 6.39
CA LEU A 424 17.23 12.92 6.03
C LEU A 424 18.73 13.33 6.09
N MET A 425 19.21 13.66 7.29
CA MET A 425 20.48 14.38 7.52
C MET A 425 21.73 13.66 6.99
N ASN A 426 21.76 12.32 6.97
CA ASN A 426 22.90 11.54 6.46
C ASN A 426 22.76 11.14 4.98
N LEU A 427 21.73 11.60 4.26
CA LEU A 427 21.49 11.20 2.88
C LEU A 427 22.60 11.69 1.96
N ARG A 428 23.25 10.75 1.25
CA ARG A 428 24.37 10.97 0.33
C ARG A 428 23.97 10.80 -1.13
N GLU A 429 23.12 9.82 -1.41
CA GLU A 429 22.71 9.44 -2.76
C GLU A 429 21.19 9.37 -2.85
N LEU A 430 20.62 10.18 -3.74
CA LEU A 430 19.18 10.27 -3.97
C LEU A 430 18.87 10.18 -5.45
N ASP A 431 18.06 9.19 -5.84
CA ASP A 431 17.44 9.12 -7.16
C ASP A 431 15.92 9.24 -7.06
N LEU A 432 15.39 10.32 -7.64
CA LEU A 432 13.96 10.62 -7.78
C LEU A 432 13.56 10.69 -9.26
N SER A 433 14.40 10.24 -10.18
CA SER A 433 14.15 10.37 -11.61
C SER A 433 12.90 9.61 -12.05
N ASN A 434 12.33 9.99 -13.20
CA ASN A 434 11.18 9.28 -13.79
C ASN A 434 9.93 9.24 -12.87
N ASN A 435 9.58 10.39 -12.29
CA ASN A 435 8.41 10.58 -11.42
C ASN A 435 7.59 11.80 -11.88
N GLN A 436 6.55 12.19 -11.13
CA GLN A 436 5.67 13.33 -11.45
C GLN A 436 5.91 14.53 -10.51
N ILE A 437 7.11 14.66 -9.95
CA ILE A 437 7.41 15.66 -8.91
C ILE A 437 7.44 17.07 -9.53
N HIS A 438 6.54 17.93 -9.06
CA HIS A 438 6.44 19.33 -9.52
C HIS A 438 7.32 20.31 -8.74
N ALA A 439 7.55 20.05 -7.45
CA ALA A 439 8.39 20.88 -6.59
C ALA A 439 9.11 20.04 -5.54
N LEU A 440 10.34 20.43 -5.22
CA LEU A 440 11.02 19.94 -4.01
C LEU A 440 10.51 20.71 -2.77
N PRO A 441 10.41 20.04 -1.60
CA PRO A 441 9.99 20.68 -0.35
C PRO A 441 10.98 21.76 0.04
N ASN A 442 10.52 22.81 0.73
CA ASN A 442 11.38 23.97 0.98
C ASN A 442 12.52 23.62 1.95
N THR A 443 12.33 22.62 2.81
CA THR A 443 13.39 22.05 3.67
C THR A 443 14.50 21.29 2.93
N PHE A 444 14.35 20.96 1.64
CA PHE A 444 15.31 20.13 0.88
C PHE A 444 16.75 20.66 0.90
N GLY A 445 16.93 21.97 1.11
CA GLY A 445 18.24 22.59 1.29
C GLY A 445 19.04 22.10 2.51
N ARG A 446 18.39 21.44 3.48
CA ARG A 446 18.98 20.90 4.71
C ARG A 446 19.68 19.54 4.53
N LEU A 447 19.67 18.97 3.32
CA LEU A 447 20.34 17.72 2.98
C LEU A 447 21.85 17.93 2.81
N ASP A 448 22.53 18.41 3.86
CA ASP A 448 23.92 18.89 3.81
C ASP A 448 24.88 17.84 3.21
N ASN A 449 24.72 16.58 3.60
CA ASN A 449 25.54 15.45 3.16
C ASN A 449 25.24 14.93 1.74
N LEU A 450 24.25 15.48 1.03
CA LEU A 450 23.85 14.97 -0.28
C LEU A 450 24.91 15.29 -1.35
N VAL A 451 25.43 14.23 -1.98
CA VAL A 451 26.50 14.25 -3.00
C VAL A 451 25.94 13.94 -4.38
N LYS A 452 25.14 12.88 -4.51
CA LYS A 452 24.52 12.46 -5.77
C LYS A 452 23.02 12.74 -5.72
N LEU A 453 22.53 13.48 -6.71
CA LEU A 453 21.12 13.81 -6.86
C LEU A 453 20.72 13.60 -8.32
N ASN A 454 19.76 12.71 -8.56
CA ASN A 454 19.12 12.54 -9.85
C ASN A 454 17.65 12.98 -9.76
N LEU A 455 17.27 13.91 -10.63
CA LEU A 455 15.93 14.52 -10.73
C LEU A 455 15.38 14.45 -12.17
N GLU A 456 16.07 13.74 -13.07
CA GLU A 456 15.71 13.69 -14.49
C GLU A 456 14.30 13.14 -14.72
N HIS A 457 13.65 13.53 -15.82
CA HIS A 457 12.31 13.08 -16.16
C HIS A 457 11.26 13.33 -15.05
N ASN A 458 11.26 14.54 -14.48
CA ASN A 458 10.19 15.07 -13.63
C ASN A 458 9.67 16.41 -14.19
N PRO A 459 8.38 16.75 -14.00
CA PRO A 459 7.78 18.03 -14.38
C PRO A 459 8.11 19.15 -13.36
N LEU A 460 9.37 19.24 -12.93
CA LEU A 460 9.85 20.17 -11.90
C LEU A 460 9.75 21.64 -12.36
N VAL A 461 9.08 22.45 -11.55
CA VAL A 461 9.02 23.92 -11.65
C VAL A 461 9.95 24.57 -10.61
N VAL A 462 10.12 23.92 -9.45
CA VAL A 462 10.97 24.39 -8.34
C VAL A 462 11.86 23.23 -7.87
N PRO A 463 13.19 23.25 -8.08
CA PRO A 463 14.00 24.32 -8.65
C PRO A 463 13.78 24.53 -10.17
N PRO A 464 14.03 25.75 -10.70
CA PRO A 464 14.04 26.00 -12.14
C PRO A 464 15.10 25.17 -12.88
N PRO A 465 14.91 24.86 -14.19
CA PRO A 465 15.83 24.03 -14.98
C PRO A 465 17.28 24.51 -15.04
N GLU A 466 17.52 25.81 -14.86
CA GLU A 466 18.86 26.42 -14.80
C GLU A 466 19.63 25.97 -13.55
N ILE A 467 18.92 25.80 -12.42
CA ILE A 467 19.49 25.34 -11.15
C ILE A 467 19.77 23.84 -11.21
N LEU A 468 18.86 23.06 -11.83
CA LEU A 468 19.03 21.60 -11.98
C LEU A 468 20.34 21.25 -12.73
N LYS A 469 20.72 22.04 -13.74
CA LYS A 469 22.00 21.90 -14.48
C LYS A 469 23.24 22.12 -13.62
N GLY A 470 23.11 22.80 -12.47
CA GLY A 470 24.19 22.98 -11.50
C GLY A 470 24.39 21.81 -10.54
N GLY A 471 23.57 20.76 -10.64
CA GLY A 471 23.65 19.55 -9.82
C GLY A 471 23.21 19.76 -8.36
N ALA A 472 23.51 18.76 -7.52
CA ALA A 472 23.05 18.68 -6.12
C ALA A 472 23.34 19.96 -5.31
N GLU A 473 24.54 20.51 -5.43
CA GLU A 473 24.96 21.67 -4.65
C GLU A 473 24.22 22.95 -5.03
N ALA A 474 24.00 23.19 -6.33
CA ALA A 474 23.21 24.34 -6.79
C ALA A 474 21.74 24.24 -6.35
N VAL A 475 21.18 23.02 -6.39
CA VAL A 475 19.82 22.74 -5.89
C VAL A 475 19.73 23.01 -4.39
N LYS A 476 20.63 22.46 -3.56
CA LYS A 476 20.67 22.71 -2.11
C LYS A 476 20.75 24.21 -1.80
N ILE A 477 21.71 24.93 -2.39
CA ILE A 477 21.91 26.37 -2.16
C ILE A 477 20.67 27.18 -2.55
N PHE A 478 20.00 26.84 -3.65
CA PHE A 478 18.76 27.50 -4.07
C PHE A 478 17.62 27.25 -3.06
N MET A 479 17.42 26.00 -2.64
CA MET A 479 16.36 25.63 -1.69
C MET A 479 16.61 26.23 -0.29
N SER A 480 17.86 26.24 0.20
CA SER A 480 18.22 26.87 1.48
C SER A 480 17.98 28.39 1.49
N LYS A 481 18.28 29.08 0.40
CA LYS A 481 17.96 30.52 0.25
C LYS A 481 16.45 30.75 0.25
N ARG A 482 15.71 29.98 -0.55
CA ARG A 482 14.24 30.04 -0.62
C ARG A 482 13.59 29.80 0.75
N TRP A 483 14.10 28.85 1.54
CA TRP A 483 13.62 28.59 2.91
C TRP A 483 13.88 29.78 3.85
N LEU A 484 15.06 30.39 3.79
CA LEU A 484 15.39 31.59 4.56
C LEU A 484 14.48 32.77 4.19
N ASP A 485 14.22 32.99 2.89
CA ASP A 485 13.32 34.05 2.42
C ASP A 485 11.88 33.83 2.94
N ILE A 486 11.40 32.57 2.93
CA ILE A 486 10.09 32.19 3.49
C ILE A 486 10.03 32.44 5.00
N LEU A 487 11.07 32.06 5.75
CA LEU A 487 11.15 32.30 7.20
C LEU A 487 11.14 33.80 7.54
N VAL A 488 11.92 34.61 6.83
CA VAL A 488 11.99 36.06 7.05
C VAL A 488 10.64 36.73 6.76
N GLU A 489 9.96 36.34 5.69
CA GLU A 489 8.64 36.88 5.34
C GLU A 489 7.54 36.40 6.32
N THR A 490 7.67 35.18 6.84
CA THR A 490 6.76 34.63 7.87
C THR A 490 6.91 35.40 9.18
N GLU A 491 8.15 35.62 9.64
CA GLU A 491 8.42 36.40 10.85
C GLU A 491 7.97 37.86 10.69
N ARG A 492 8.16 38.45 9.51
CA ARG A 492 7.63 39.79 9.19
C ARG A 492 6.11 39.85 9.32
N LYS A 493 5.37 38.85 8.85
CA LYS A 493 3.91 38.77 8.98
C LYS A 493 3.49 38.61 10.45
N ASN A 494 4.13 37.69 11.18
CA ASN A 494 3.89 37.51 12.62
C ASN A 494 4.07 38.82 13.40
N MET A 495 5.12 39.58 13.10
CA MET A 495 5.39 40.90 13.71
C MET A 495 4.32 41.94 13.35
N LEU A 496 3.82 41.95 12.11
CA LEU A 496 2.72 42.83 11.70
C LEU A 496 1.40 42.46 12.37
N GLU A 497 1.07 41.17 12.46
CA GLU A 497 -0.13 40.67 13.16
C GLU A 497 -0.06 40.95 14.68
N GLN A 498 1.11 40.85 15.29
CA GLN A 498 1.33 41.30 16.68
C GLN A 498 1.17 42.82 16.83
N GLN A 499 1.58 43.61 15.83
CA GLN A 499 1.40 45.06 15.84
C GLN A 499 -0.06 45.48 15.64
N GLU A 500 -0.81 44.79 14.77
CA GLU A 500 -2.24 45.01 14.58
C GLU A 500 -3.08 44.52 15.78
N SER A 501 -2.75 43.37 16.36
CA SER A 501 -3.42 42.87 17.58
C SER A 501 -3.12 43.71 18.83
N THR A 502 -1.95 44.36 18.91
CA THR A 502 -1.68 45.33 20.00
C THR A 502 -2.34 46.69 19.76
N GLN A 503 -2.49 47.15 18.51
CA GLN A 503 -3.27 48.36 18.21
C GLN A 503 -4.78 48.15 18.42
N THR A 504 -5.34 47.02 17.95
CA THR A 504 -6.75 46.66 18.18
C THR A 504 -7.03 46.25 19.63
N GLY A 505 -6.03 45.71 20.35
CA GLY A 505 -6.10 45.37 21.77
C GLY A 505 -6.34 46.56 22.72
N TRP A 506 -6.14 47.80 22.28
CA TRP A 506 -6.60 49.00 23.01
C TRP A 506 -8.12 49.21 22.88
N LEU A 507 -8.73 48.81 21.77
CA LEU A 507 -10.16 48.99 21.49
C LEU A 507 -11.05 47.80 21.87
N THR A 508 -10.48 46.63 22.19
CA THR A 508 -11.25 45.42 22.54
C THR A 508 -10.96 44.89 23.94
N ARG A 509 -10.92 45.79 24.95
CA ARG A 509 -10.92 45.41 26.38
C ARG A 509 -12.32 45.20 27.00
N SER A 510 -13.30 44.89 26.16
CA SER A 510 -14.61 44.38 26.55
C SER A 510 -15.00 43.22 25.62
N THR A 511 -15.32 42.07 26.23
CA THR A 511 -15.82 40.82 25.60
C THR A 511 -14.90 40.15 24.56
N SER A 512 -14.09 39.16 24.96
CA SER A 512 -14.49 37.74 24.98
C SER A 512 -13.32 36.81 25.38
N TRP A 513 -13.62 35.63 25.92
CA TRP A 513 -12.67 34.57 26.29
C TRP A 513 -13.17 33.22 25.72
N LEU A 514 -12.24 32.32 25.34
CA LEU A 514 -12.48 30.93 24.84
C LEU A 514 -13.10 30.87 23.42
N LYS A 515 -12.75 29.99 22.46
CA LYS A 515 -11.79 28.86 22.26
C LYS A 515 -11.73 28.60 20.72
N ASP A 516 -10.85 27.84 20.07
CA ASP A 516 -9.64 27.05 20.39
C ASP A 516 -8.88 26.79 19.04
N VAL A 517 -7.55 26.96 18.96
CA VAL A 517 -6.67 26.30 17.95
C VAL A 517 -5.31 26.04 18.60
N SER A 518 -4.88 24.78 18.64
CA SER A 518 -3.59 24.37 19.23
C SER A 518 -2.92 23.27 18.41
N VAL A 519 -1.91 23.63 17.61
CA VAL A 519 -0.90 22.70 17.05
C VAL A 519 0.42 23.47 16.86
N SER A 520 1.49 23.04 17.55
CA SER A 520 2.91 23.41 17.36
C SER A 520 3.29 24.91 17.47
N VAL A 521 4.47 25.32 17.96
CA VAL A 521 5.77 24.66 18.10
C VAL A 521 6.41 24.99 19.46
N SER A 522 6.77 23.98 20.27
CA SER A 522 7.86 24.03 21.26
C SER A 522 8.05 22.65 21.90
N GLY A 523 9.13 21.94 21.56
CA GLY A 523 9.29 20.56 22.04
C GLY A 523 10.55 19.78 21.65
N TYR A 524 11.67 20.43 21.28
CA TYR A 524 12.92 19.70 20.99
C TYR A 524 14.17 20.39 21.57
N LEU A 525 14.34 20.26 22.88
CA LEU A 525 15.66 20.25 23.55
C LEU A 525 15.58 19.37 24.80
N SER A 526 15.95 18.09 24.70
CA SER A 526 16.67 17.31 25.74
C SER A 526 16.64 15.80 25.47
N SER A 527 17.78 15.15 25.69
CA SER A 527 17.92 13.71 25.92
C SER A 527 19.29 13.44 26.57
N PRO A 528 19.51 12.30 27.23
CA PRO A 528 18.54 11.47 27.98
C PRO A 528 19.05 11.17 29.41
N ARG A 529 18.17 10.71 30.33
CA ARG A 529 18.60 10.01 31.55
C ARG A 529 17.50 9.16 32.17
N ALA A 530 17.90 7.98 32.65
CA ALA A 530 17.13 7.05 33.46
C ALA A 530 18.13 6.33 34.41
N PRO A 531 17.65 5.55 35.40
CA PRO A 531 16.67 5.94 36.42
C PRO A 531 17.17 5.56 37.85
N MET A 532 16.48 6.02 38.91
CA MET A 532 16.00 5.21 40.05
C MET A 532 15.62 6.04 41.30
N ASP A 533 14.67 5.47 42.03
CA ASP A 533 14.34 5.61 43.46
C ASP A 533 13.88 6.94 44.08
N SER A 534 12.73 6.79 44.76
CA SER A 534 11.98 7.73 45.59
C SER A 534 11.99 7.22 47.06
N PRO A 535 11.23 7.76 48.05
CA PRO A 535 10.65 9.10 48.24
C PRO A 535 10.92 9.70 49.67
N ARG A 536 10.54 10.98 49.92
CA ARG A 536 9.59 11.45 51.00
C ARG A 536 9.83 12.89 51.55
N VAL A 537 8.79 13.76 51.38
CA VAL A 537 8.14 14.65 52.43
C VAL A 537 8.97 15.83 53.02
N PRO A 538 8.41 17.00 53.43
CA PRO A 538 7.54 17.98 52.72
C PRO A 538 7.95 19.49 52.94
N MET A 539 7.14 20.43 52.41
CA MET A 539 6.85 21.82 52.86
C MET A 539 7.76 22.56 53.86
N ASP A 540 8.13 23.81 53.52
CA ASP A 540 7.64 25.00 54.26
C ASP A 540 7.65 26.30 53.37
N PRO A 541 6.83 27.34 53.66
CA PRO A 541 6.60 28.50 52.78
C PRO A 541 7.36 29.79 53.21
N TYR A 542 7.09 30.88 52.48
CA TYR A 542 7.67 32.24 52.60
C TYR A 542 9.13 32.40 52.14
N LEU A 543 9.30 33.05 50.98
CA LEU A 543 9.74 34.45 51.01
C LEU A 543 9.19 35.24 49.81
N ASN A 544 9.08 36.55 49.99
CA ASN A 544 8.29 37.46 49.16
C ASN A 544 9.21 38.39 48.34
N GLN A 545 8.59 39.06 47.36
CA GLN A 545 8.91 40.42 46.86
C GLN A 545 10.07 40.69 45.88
N GLN A 546 9.69 41.43 44.84
CA GLN A 546 10.43 42.48 44.09
C GLN A 546 11.56 41.97 43.16
N LEU A 547 11.61 42.37 41.88
CA LEU A 547 10.99 43.51 41.16
C LEU A 547 10.27 43.07 39.87
#